data_AF-A0A251XES0-F1
#
_entry.id   AF-A0A251XES0-F1
#
_cell.length_a   1.000
_cell.length_b   1.000
_cell.length_c   1.000
_cell.angle_alpha   90.00
_cell.angle_beta   90.00
_cell.angle_gamma   90.00
#
_symmetry.space_group_name_H-M   'P 1'
#
loop_
_entity.id
_entity.type
_entity.pdbx_description
1 polymer ?
#
loop_
_entity_poly.entity_id
_entity_poly.type
_entity_poly.pdbx_seq_one_letter_code
_entity_poly.pdbx_strand_id
1 'polypeptide(L)'
;MRAVVPAADDVVIQAPAGGQLIPLPAGATTVAVPVTGLADADATVTLSIDGGAESQPVDVAADGSFTLTTAALPAGTYTATVTQSIDGVPAGSDTVTFVVGAPLATLTITTPTPGQILLTTTADPTIDVPVEGAADPRADVTVTIPGQTPQTETVGPTASTTWSSPISAPAPTRRR
;
A
#
# COMPACT_ATOMS: atom_id res chain seq x y z
N MET A 1 -27.82 -7.57 -44.11
CA MET A 1 -26.51 -7.79 -43.47
C MET A 1 -26.64 -7.30 -42.03
N ARG A 2 -26.60 -8.20 -41.03
CA ARG A 2 -26.49 -7.78 -39.62
C ARG A 2 -25.01 -7.51 -39.39
N ALA A 3 -24.64 -6.26 -39.14
CA ALA A 3 -23.31 -5.96 -38.64
C ALA A 3 -23.18 -6.64 -37.27
N VAL A 4 -22.25 -7.58 -37.16
CA VAL A 4 -21.76 -8.02 -35.85
C VAL A 4 -20.74 -6.96 -35.49
N VAL A 5 -21.08 -6.07 -34.57
CA VAL A 5 -20.09 -5.23 -33.90
C VAL A 5 -19.22 -6.20 -33.09
N PRO A 6 -17.90 -6.27 -33.31
CA PRO A 6 -17.04 -7.02 -32.40
C PRO A 6 -17.29 -6.49 -30.99
N ALA A 7 -17.44 -7.38 -30.01
CA ALA A 7 -17.60 -6.94 -28.63
C ALA A 7 -16.29 -6.24 -28.24
N ALA A 8 -16.38 -4.97 -27.88
CA ALA A 8 -15.22 -4.22 -27.39
C ALA A 8 -14.71 -4.87 -26.11
N ASP A 9 -13.39 -4.87 -25.93
CA ASP A 9 -12.81 -5.28 -24.65
C ASP A 9 -13.13 -4.24 -23.57
N ASP A 10 -13.42 -4.73 -22.36
CA ASP A 10 -13.71 -3.85 -21.22
C ASP A 10 -12.44 -3.14 -20.75
N VAL A 11 -12.56 -1.88 -20.37
CA VAL A 11 -11.48 -1.14 -19.71
C VAL A 11 -11.29 -1.65 -18.27
N VAL A 12 -10.03 -1.91 -17.90
CA VAL A 12 -9.63 -2.40 -16.58
C VAL A 12 -8.36 -1.70 -16.11
N ILE A 13 -8.42 -1.02 -14.97
CA ILE A 13 -7.26 -0.41 -14.32
C ILE A 13 -6.51 -1.49 -13.54
N GLN A 14 -5.23 -1.67 -13.84
CA GLN A 14 -4.35 -2.61 -13.16
C GLN A 14 -3.48 -1.94 -12.10
N ALA A 15 -3.07 -0.69 -12.34
CA ALA A 15 -2.35 0.12 -11.36
C ALA A 15 -2.86 1.58 -11.42
N PRO A 16 -2.96 2.28 -10.28
CA PRO A 16 -2.78 1.77 -8.92
C PRO A 16 -3.86 0.74 -8.53
N ALA A 17 -3.57 -0.13 -7.58
CA ALA A 17 -4.55 -1.05 -7.01
C ALA A 17 -5.53 -0.31 -6.08
N GLY A 18 -6.74 -0.85 -5.92
CA GLY A 18 -7.74 -0.29 -5.01
C GLY A 18 -7.22 -0.16 -3.57
N GLY A 19 -7.25 1.05 -3.04
CA GLY A 19 -6.75 1.40 -1.71
C GLY A 19 -5.23 1.49 -1.59
N GLN A 20 -4.48 1.41 -2.69
CA GLN A 20 -3.02 1.46 -2.66
C GLN A 20 -2.51 2.80 -2.11
N LEU A 21 -1.54 2.74 -1.20
CA LEU A 21 -0.78 3.90 -0.76
C LEU A 21 0.36 4.19 -1.75
N ILE A 22 0.34 5.38 -2.34
CA ILE A 22 1.42 5.93 -3.15
C ILE A 22 2.24 6.89 -2.27
N PRO A 23 3.52 6.55 -1.97
CA PRO A 23 4.34 7.38 -1.12
C PRO A 23 4.79 8.65 -1.84
N LEU A 24 4.75 9.77 -1.13
CA LEU A 24 5.38 11.01 -1.59
C LEU A 24 6.91 10.83 -1.64
N PRO A 25 7.58 11.32 -2.70
CA PRO A 25 9.03 11.39 -2.74
C PRO A 25 9.60 12.22 -1.57
N ALA A 26 10.81 11.88 -1.12
CA ALA A 26 11.46 12.60 -0.02
C ALA A 26 11.60 14.10 -0.33
N GLY A 27 11.02 14.94 0.53
CA GLY A 27 11.02 16.40 0.36
C GLY A 27 9.99 16.96 -0.62
N ALA A 28 9.17 16.11 -1.25
CA ALA A 28 8.08 16.54 -2.12
C ALA A 28 6.75 16.67 -1.37
N THR A 29 5.90 17.59 -1.81
CA THR A 29 4.52 17.76 -1.32
C THR A 29 3.47 17.17 -2.25
N THR A 30 3.87 16.81 -3.47
CA THR A 30 3.00 16.23 -4.50
C THR A 30 3.72 15.11 -5.28
N VAL A 31 2.96 14.22 -5.91
CA VAL A 31 3.48 13.14 -6.77
C VAL A 31 2.56 12.91 -7.97
N ALA A 32 3.14 12.63 -9.13
CA ALA A 32 2.37 12.15 -10.28
C ALA A 32 2.22 10.63 -10.20
N VAL A 33 1.01 10.14 -10.38
CA VAL A 33 0.69 8.71 -10.29
C VAL A 33 0.46 8.17 -11.70
N PRO A 34 1.24 7.18 -12.16
CA PRO A 34 0.93 6.48 -13.40
C PRO A 34 -0.28 5.57 -13.16
N VAL A 35 -1.27 5.68 -14.04
CA VAL A 35 -2.44 4.80 -14.12
C VAL A 35 -2.26 3.92 -15.36
N THR A 36 -2.16 2.62 -15.14
CA THR A 36 -1.95 1.63 -16.21
C THR A 36 -3.05 0.59 -16.18
N GLY A 37 -3.40 0.07 -17.34
CA GLY A 37 -4.45 -0.93 -17.45
C GLY A 37 -4.56 -1.53 -18.83
N LEU A 38 -5.68 -2.21 -19.04
CA LEU A 38 -6.08 -2.79 -20.31
C LEU A 38 -7.37 -2.13 -20.81
N ALA A 39 -7.49 -1.97 -22.12
CA ALA A 39 -8.67 -1.48 -22.81
C ALA A 39 -8.68 -2.05 -24.23
N ASP A 40 -9.73 -1.77 -24.99
CA ASP A 40 -9.81 -2.15 -26.40
C ASP A 40 -8.70 -1.46 -27.23
N ALA A 41 -8.01 -2.19 -28.10
CA ALA A 41 -6.90 -1.67 -28.90
C ALA A 41 -7.30 -0.60 -29.92
N ASP A 42 -8.59 -0.52 -30.29
CA ASP A 42 -9.12 0.52 -31.17
C ASP A 42 -9.68 1.72 -30.37
N ALA A 43 -9.57 1.71 -29.03
CA ALA A 43 -10.09 2.77 -28.17
C ALA A 43 -9.08 3.88 -27.89
N THR A 44 -9.64 5.02 -27.46
CA THR A 44 -8.94 6.11 -26.80
C THR A 44 -9.37 6.18 -25.34
N VAL A 45 -8.43 6.44 -24.44
CA VAL A 45 -8.70 6.53 -23.01
C VAL A 45 -8.45 7.93 -22.47
N THR A 46 -9.34 8.40 -21.59
CA THR A 46 -9.17 9.64 -20.81
C THR A 46 -9.18 9.33 -19.33
N LEU A 47 -8.37 10.07 -18.55
CA LEU A 47 -8.29 9.95 -17.10
C LEU A 47 -8.90 11.19 -16.44
N SER A 48 -9.82 10.97 -15.50
CA SER A 48 -10.32 12.01 -14.60
C SER A 48 -9.99 11.64 -13.15
N ILE A 49 -9.59 12.63 -12.35
CA ILE A 49 -9.34 12.48 -10.91
C ILE A 49 -10.42 13.22 -10.13
N ASP A 50 -11.10 12.52 -9.23
CA ASP A 50 -12.22 13.00 -8.40
C ASP A 50 -13.36 13.66 -9.21
N GLY A 51 -13.58 13.22 -10.44
CA GLY A 51 -14.55 13.83 -11.36
C GLY A 51 -14.14 15.22 -11.85
N GLY A 52 -12.86 15.58 -11.71
CA GLY A 52 -12.26 16.82 -12.22
C GLY A 52 -11.99 16.78 -13.72
N ALA A 53 -11.11 17.68 -14.17
CA ALA A 53 -10.74 17.81 -15.58
C ALA A 53 -10.18 16.49 -16.13
N GLU A 54 -10.63 16.13 -17.33
CA GLU A 54 -10.09 14.98 -18.06
C GLU A 54 -8.69 15.27 -18.60
N SER A 55 -7.85 14.24 -18.62
CA SER A 55 -6.58 14.27 -19.33
C SER A 55 -6.80 14.39 -20.83
N GLN A 56 -5.73 14.69 -21.56
CA GLN A 56 -5.75 14.50 -23.00
C GLN A 56 -6.03 13.03 -23.34
N PRO A 57 -6.82 12.75 -24.40
CA PRO A 57 -7.03 11.38 -24.88
C PRO A 57 -5.72 10.74 -25.28
N VAL A 58 -5.56 9.46 -24.95
CA VAL A 58 -4.40 8.64 -25.35
C VAL A 58 -4.92 7.40 -26.07
N ASP A 59 -4.33 7.08 -27.23
CA ASP A 59 -4.63 5.86 -27.96
C ASP A 59 -4.14 4.64 -27.18
N VAL A 60 -4.97 3.60 -27.11
CA VAL A 60 -4.60 2.32 -26.52
C VAL A 60 -3.59 1.62 -27.43
N ALA A 61 -2.59 0.96 -26.87
CA ALA A 61 -1.61 0.24 -27.65
C ALA A 61 -2.23 -1.00 -28.32
N ALA A 62 -1.57 -1.53 -29.36
CA ALA A 62 -2.06 -2.69 -30.11
C ALA A 62 -2.18 -3.99 -29.28
N ASP A 63 -1.58 -4.04 -28.09
CA ASP A 63 -1.71 -5.13 -27.13
C ASP A 63 -2.83 -4.89 -26.09
N GLY A 64 -3.60 -3.82 -26.25
CA GLY A 64 -4.66 -3.39 -25.33
C GLY A 64 -4.15 -2.63 -24.12
N SER A 65 -2.84 -2.40 -23.98
CA SER A 65 -2.30 -1.69 -22.82
C SER A 65 -2.43 -0.17 -22.95
N PHE A 66 -2.68 0.50 -21.83
CA PHE A 66 -2.63 1.97 -21.77
C PHE A 66 -1.82 2.44 -20.58
N THR A 67 -1.30 3.67 -20.68
CA THR A 67 -0.64 4.37 -19.58
C THR A 67 -1.03 5.83 -19.61
N LEU A 68 -1.66 6.29 -18.54
CA LEU A 68 -2.03 7.68 -18.29
C LEU A 68 -1.27 8.17 -17.08
N THR A 69 -0.92 9.45 -17.03
CA THR A 69 -0.24 10.04 -15.87
C THR A 69 -1.12 11.13 -15.27
N THR A 70 -1.33 11.10 -13.96
CA THR A 70 -2.04 12.18 -13.27
C THR A 70 -1.22 13.46 -13.27
N ALA A 71 -1.89 14.59 -13.02
CA ALA A 71 -1.21 15.78 -12.51
C ALA A 71 -0.52 15.46 -11.16
N ALA A 72 0.36 16.36 -10.71
CA ALA A 72 1.02 16.20 -9.41
C ALA A 72 -0.01 16.37 -8.28
N LEU A 73 -0.35 15.27 -7.60
CA LEU A 73 -1.36 15.21 -6.55
C LEU A 73 -0.72 15.38 -5.17
N PRO A 74 -1.25 16.24 -4.27
CA PRO A 74 -0.81 16.33 -2.89
C PRO A 74 -1.21 15.09 -2.07
N ALA A 75 -0.83 15.06 -0.79
CA ALA A 75 -1.32 14.03 0.12
C ALA A 75 -2.84 14.09 0.26
N GLY A 76 -3.52 12.96 0.05
CA GLY A 76 -4.97 12.86 0.04
C GLY A 76 -5.45 11.51 -0.51
N THR A 77 -6.75 11.29 -0.45
CA THR A 77 -7.41 10.16 -1.11
C THR A 77 -7.99 10.63 -2.43
N TYR A 78 -7.77 9.85 -3.49
CA TYR A 78 -8.18 10.19 -4.86
C TYR A 78 -8.92 9.03 -5.50
N THR A 79 -9.88 9.36 -6.36
CA THR A 79 -10.57 8.42 -7.23
C THR A 79 -10.20 8.70 -8.67
N ALA A 80 -9.48 7.76 -9.31
CA ALA A 80 -9.21 7.79 -10.74
C ALA A 80 -10.33 7.08 -11.50
N THR A 81 -10.83 7.74 -12.53
CA THR A 81 -11.79 7.20 -13.49
C THR A 81 -11.15 7.21 -14.86
N VAL A 82 -11.03 6.04 -15.48
CA VAL A 82 -10.59 5.90 -16.87
C VAL A 82 -11.82 5.61 -17.72
N THR A 83 -12.07 6.45 -18.72
CA THR A 83 -13.16 6.27 -19.68
C THR A 83 -12.56 5.88 -21.02
N GLN A 84 -13.04 4.78 -21.61
CA GLN A 84 -12.67 4.39 -22.97
C GLN A 84 -13.72 4.85 -23.97
N SER A 85 -13.27 5.29 -25.14
CA SER A 85 -14.12 5.67 -26.26
C SER A 85 -13.61 5.06 -27.56
N ILE A 86 -14.51 4.44 -28.33
CA ILE A 86 -14.22 3.84 -29.64
C ILE A 86 -14.94 4.69 -30.69
N ASP A 87 -14.21 5.17 -31.70
CA ASP A 87 -14.73 6.08 -32.73
C ASP A 87 -15.44 7.34 -32.14
N GLY A 88 -14.97 7.81 -30.98
CA GLY A 88 -15.55 8.94 -30.25
C GLY A 88 -16.85 8.64 -29.49
N VAL A 89 -17.26 7.37 -29.40
CA VAL A 89 -18.40 6.92 -28.61
C VAL A 89 -17.90 6.26 -27.32
N PRO A 90 -18.40 6.66 -26.13
CA PRO A 90 -18.06 6.00 -24.88
C PRO A 90 -18.37 4.51 -24.94
N ALA A 91 -17.35 3.69 -24.71
CA ALA A 91 -17.40 2.23 -24.83
C ALA A 91 -17.14 1.52 -23.49
N GLY A 92 -17.00 2.26 -22.39
CA GLY A 92 -16.81 1.72 -21.05
C GLY A 92 -16.06 2.68 -20.13
N SER A 93 -16.07 2.40 -18.83
CA SER A 93 -15.27 3.13 -17.85
C SER A 93 -14.94 2.24 -16.68
N ASP A 94 -13.75 2.42 -16.10
CA ASP A 94 -13.34 1.78 -14.86
C ASP A 94 -12.85 2.82 -13.84
N THR A 95 -12.96 2.49 -12.56
CA THR A 95 -12.64 3.40 -11.46
C THR A 95 -11.80 2.72 -10.39
N VAL A 96 -10.79 3.43 -9.89
CA VAL A 96 -9.98 2.97 -8.76
C VAL A 96 -9.76 4.09 -7.76
N THR A 97 -9.87 3.76 -6.47
CA THR A 97 -9.50 4.67 -5.38
C THR A 97 -8.09 4.36 -4.90
N PHE A 98 -7.27 5.36 -4.68
CA PHE A 98 -5.92 5.22 -4.10
C PHE A 98 -5.63 6.38 -3.14
N VAL A 99 -4.56 6.25 -2.36
CA VAL A 99 -4.17 7.25 -1.36
C VAL A 99 -2.76 7.72 -1.66
N VAL A 100 -2.56 9.03 -1.76
CA VAL A 100 -1.24 9.65 -1.77
C VAL A 100 -0.92 10.08 -0.34
N GLY A 101 0.24 9.71 0.18
CA GLY A 101 0.59 10.05 1.55
C GLY A 101 2.08 9.94 1.87
N ALA A 102 2.43 10.22 3.12
CA ALA A 102 3.79 10.03 3.60
C ALA A 102 4.20 8.54 3.46
N PRO A 103 5.47 8.28 3.09
CA PRO A 103 5.99 6.91 3.04
C PRO A 103 5.82 6.21 4.38
N LEU A 104 5.64 4.89 4.34
CA LEU A 104 5.57 4.09 5.54
C LEU A 104 6.92 4.14 6.27
N ALA A 105 6.93 4.42 7.57
CA ALA A 105 8.15 4.33 8.35
C ALA A 105 8.61 2.86 8.47
N THR A 106 9.91 2.64 8.37
CA THR A 106 10.52 1.31 8.48
C THR A 106 10.43 0.76 9.90
N LEU A 107 10.07 -0.53 10.02
CA LEU A 107 10.16 -1.28 11.28
C LEU A 107 11.63 -1.52 11.64
N THR A 108 12.00 -1.16 12.86
CA THR A 108 13.29 -1.47 13.48
C THR A 108 13.04 -1.99 14.89
N ILE A 109 13.93 -2.86 15.38
CA ILE A 109 13.92 -3.35 16.76
C ILE A 109 15.23 -2.90 17.39
N THR A 110 15.15 -2.14 18.47
CA THR A 110 16.32 -1.63 19.22
C THR A 110 16.58 -2.44 20.49
N THR A 111 15.52 -3.02 21.06
CA THR A 111 15.57 -3.87 22.26
C THR A 111 14.74 -5.13 22.02
N PRO A 112 15.23 -6.33 22.36
CA PRO A 112 16.56 -6.62 22.89
C PRO A 112 17.65 -6.49 21.82
N THR A 113 18.86 -6.18 22.25
CA THR A 113 20.03 -6.25 21.36
C THR A 113 20.39 -7.72 21.06
N PRO A 114 20.95 -8.03 19.88
CA PRO A 114 21.37 -9.39 19.56
C PRO A 114 22.35 -9.95 20.61
N GLY A 115 22.00 -11.08 21.22
CA GLY A 115 22.82 -11.71 22.28
C GLY A 115 22.64 -11.14 23.68
N GLN A 116 21.68 -10.22 23.89
CA GLN A 116 21.35 -9.70 25.22
C GLN A 116 20.93 -10.83 26.16
N ILE A 117 21.58 -10.90 27.33
CA ILE A 117 21.27 -11.88 28.37
C ILE A 117 20.27 -11.26 29.34
N LEU A 118 19.10 -11.88 29.45
CA LEU A 118 18.08 -11.57 30.46
C LEU A 118 18.21 -12.57 31.61
N LEU A 119 18.38 -12.07 32.84
CA LEU A 119 18.59 -12.90 34.03
C LEU A 119 17.26 -13.22 34.71
N THR A 120 16.99 -14.50 34.96
CA THR A 120 15.86 -14.98 35.76
C THR A 120 16.34 -15.53 37.09
N THR A 121 15.42 -15.81 38.01
CA THR A 121 15.75 -16.48 39.28
C THR A 121 15.14 -17.88 39.32
N THR A 122 15.68 -18.77 40.15
CA THR A 122 15.09 -20.10 40.33
C THR A 122 13.74 -20.07 41.06
N ALA A 123 13.46 -18.98 41.78
CA ALA A 123 12.18 -18.76 42.44
C ALA A 123 11.10 -18.22 41.47
N ASP A 124 11.53 -17.53 40.41
CA ASP A 124 10.69 -17.02 39.34
C ASP A 124 11.38 -17.24 37.98
N PRO A 125 11.10 -18.38 37.30
CA PRO A 125 11.70 -18.74 36.02
C PRO A 125 11.05 -18.01 34.84
N THR A 126 10.23 -16.98 35.08
CA THR A 126 9.69 -16.11 34.04
C THR A 126 10.40 -14.76 34.05
N ILE A 127 10.57 -14.18 32.87
CA ILE A 127 11.06 -12.81 32.73
C ILE A 127 10.25 -12.09 31.67
N ASP A 128 9.95 -10.83 31.95
CA ASP A 128 9.43 -9.93 30.94
C ASP A 128 10.56 -9.50 30.02
N VAL A 129 10.44 -9.87 28.75
CA VAL A 129 11.34 -9.44 27.69
C VAL A 129 10.84 -8.10 27.18
N PRO A 130 11.59 -7.00 27.38
CA PRO A 130 11.24 -5.72 26.78
C PRO A 130 11.53 -5.83 25.28
N VAL A 131 10.51 -5.67 24.46
CA VAL A 131 10.68 -5.53 23.02
C VAL A 131 10.32 -4.13 22.63
N GLU A 132 11.31 -3.39 22.13
CA GLU A 132 11.19 -1.99 21.77
C GLU A 132 11.78 -1.79 20.39
N GLY A 133 11.18 -0.86 19.65
CA GLY A 133 11.65 -0.54 18.33
C GLY A 133 10.91 0.65 17.75
N ALA A 134 11.16 0.97 16.49
CA ALA A 134 10.40 1.99 15.77
C ALA A 134 9.59 1.39 14.62
N ALA A 135 8.37 1.86 14.36
CA ALA A 135 7.52 1.40 13.27
C ALA A 135 6.61 2.51 12.73
N ASP A 136 5.94 2.29 11.59
CA ASP A 136 4.94 3.23 11.09
C ASP A 136 3.74 3.32 12.06
N PRO A 137 3.24 4.52 12.40
CA PRO A 137 2.07 4.69 13.27
C PRO A 137 0.79 3.97 12.78
N ARG A 138 0.72 3.61 11.49
CA ARG A 138 -0.37 2.85 10.87
C ARG A 138 -0.14 1.34 10.86
N ALA A 139 1.02 0.86 11.32
CA ALA A 139 1.37 -0.54 11.29
C ALA A 139 0.91 -1.28 12.56
N ASP A 140 0.53 -2.54 12.37
CA ASP A 140 0.43 -3.52 13.44
C ASP A 140 1.74 -4.31 13.50
N VAL A 141 2.36 -4.34 14.68
CA VAL A 141 3.59 -5.09 14.94
C VAL A 141 3.23 -6.39 15.63
N THR A 142 3.48 -7.52 14.95
CA THR A 142 3.38 -8.85 15.56
C THR A 142 4.75 -9.34 15.98
N VAL A 143 4.93 -9.56 17.28
CA VAL A 143 6.14 -10.11 17.88
C VAL A 143 5.93 -11.58 18.18
N THR A 144 6.91 -12.39 17.80
CA THR A 144 6.90 -13.83 18.08
C THR A 144 8.18 -14.24 18.79
N ILE A 145 8.01 -14.99 19.88
CA ILE A 145 9.10 -15.67 20.58
C ILE A 145 8.83 -17.17 20.47
N PRO A 146 9.81 -18.00 20.05
CA PRO A 146 9.61 -19.44 19.95
C PRO A 146 9.07 -20.03 21.26
N GLY A 147 7.95 -20.76 21.18
CA GLY A 147 7.30 -21.36 22.34
C GLY A 147 6.40 -20.42 23.15
N GLN A 148 6.15 -19.19 22.68
CA GLN A 148 5.18 -18.25 23.24
C GLN A 148 4.04 -17.94 22.26
N THR A 149 2.92 -17.47 22.81
CA THR A 149 1.81 -16.94 22.01
C THR A 149 2.25 -15.62 21.35
N PRO A 150 2.08 -15.46 20.02
CA PRO A 150 2.32 -14.19 19.34
C PRO A 150 1.59 -13.04 20.02
N GLN A 151 2.28 -11.91 20.18
CA GLN A 151 1.68 -10.68 20.67
C GLN A 151 1.60 -9.70 19.52
N THR A 152 0.43 -9.10 19.31
CA THR A 152 0.22 -8.07 18.29
C THR A 152 -0.11 -6.77 18.99
N GLU A 153 0.63 -5.72 18.66
CA GLU A 153 0.40 -4.37 19.16
C GLU A 153 0.30 -3.38 17.99
N THR A 154 -0.67 -2.47 18.07
CA THR A 154 -0.80 -1.36 17.13
C THR A 154 0.04 -0.19 17.64
N VAL A 155 0.96 0.33 16.82
CA VAL A 155 1.92 1.39 17.20
C VAL A 155 1.22 2.68 17.67
N GLY A 156 0.02 2.94 17.14
CA GLY A 156 -0.85 4.04 17.58
C GLY A 156 -0.41 5.43 17.07
N PRO A 157 -1.33 6.42 17.06
CA PRO A 157 -1.09 7.75 16.45
C PRO A 157 -0.28 8.73 17.32
N THR A 158 0.06 8.38 18.57
CA THR A 158 0.64 9.32 19.53
C THR A 158 2.16 9.45 19.38
N ALA A 159 2.63 10.08 18.30
CA ALA A 159 3.96 10.70 18.09
C ALA A 159 5.26 9.95 18.44
N SER A 160 5.18 8.82 19.12
CA SER A 160 6.26 7.90 19.38
C SER A 160 6.16 6.90 18.24
N THR A 161 7.05 7.06 17.26
CA THR A 161 7.39 5.95 16.36
C THR A 161 7.86 4.74 17.16
N THR A 162 8.15 4.89 18.46
CA THR A 162 8.52 3.81 19.37
C THR A 162 7.33 2.98 19.81
N TRP A 163 7.40 1.67 19.58
CA TRP A 163 6.50 0.68 20.17
C TRP A 163 7.20 -0.04 21.33
N SER A 164 6.45 -0.49 22.33
CA SER A 164 7.00 -1.20 23.49
C SER A 164 6.03 -2.28 23.97
N SER A 165 6.39 -3.55 23.74
CA SER A 165 5.62 -4.69 24.22
C SER A 165 6.44 -5.48 25.25
N PRO A 166 6.01 -5.54 26.53
CA PRO A 166 6.55 -6.51 27.46
C PRO A 166 5.99 -7.89 27.12
N ILE A 167 6.85 -8.83 26.75
CA ILE A 167 6.45 -10.22 26.49
C ILE A 167 6.99 -11.08 27.61
N SER A 168 6.08 -11.63 28.41
CA SER A 168 6.44 -12.60 29.44
C SER A 168 6.86 -13.91 28.77
N ALA A 169 8.12 -14.31 28.96
CA ALA A 169 8.68 -15.52 28.38
C ALA A 169 9.33 -16.40 29.45
N PRO A 170 9.25 -17.74 29.32
CA PRO A 170 9.98 -18.66 30.19
C PRO A 170 11.47 -18.49 29.96
N ALA A 171 12.25 -18.59 31.04
CA ALA A 171 13.70 -18.49 31.00
C ALA A 171 14.29 -19.34 29.87
N PRO A 172 15.27 -18.81 29.10
CA PRO A 172 15.92 -19.59 28.06
C PRO A 172 16.51 -20.86 28.68
N THR A 173 16.07 -22.02 28.21
CA THR A 173 16.60 -23.30 28.66
C THR A 173 18.04 -23.40 28.17
N ARG A 174 18.98 -23.40 29.12
CA ARG A 174 20.39 -23.63 28.82
C ARG A 174 20.52 -25.05 28.25
N ARG A 175 20.61 -25.21 26.92
CA ARG A 175 21.04 -26.48 26.33
C ARG A 175 22.45 -26.75 26.86
N ARG A 176 22.56 -27.84 27.65
CA ARG A 176 23.83 -28.43 28.08
C ARG A 176 24.51 -29.11 26.90
#